data_AF-A0A520GS45-F1
#
_entry.id   AF-A0A520GS45-F1
#
_cell.length_a   1.000
_cell.length_b   1.000
_cell.length_c   1.000
_cell.angle_alpha   90.00
_cell.angle_beta   90.00
_cell.angle_gamma   90.00
#
_symmetry.space_group_name_H-M   'P 1'
#
loop_
_entity.id
_entity.type
_entity.pdbx_description
1 polymer ?
#
loop_
_entity_poly.entity_id
_entity_poly.type
_entity_poly.pdbx_seq_one_letter_code
_entity_poly.pdbx_strand_id
1 'polypeptide(L)'
;IKPDAAKPGFRNIILEPNFVEGLDHFEASFNGRYGLIRSAWKKDRSRIDYTVEIPANSQALLHLPANRILSIGRDQMSNWQTPAPFQQKEGKKSYQLEAGKYLISIK
;
A
#
# COMPACT_ATOMS: atom_id res chain seq x y z
N ILE A 1 -1.02 8.31 -5.87
CA ILE A 1 -2.39 7.85 -5.55
C ILE A 1 -3.24 8.11 -6.78
N LYS A 2 -3.82 7.06 -7.39
CA LYS A 2 -4.71 7.23 -8.54
C LYS A 2 -6.14 6.78 -8.16
N PRO A 3 -7.17 7.60 -8.37
CA PRO A 3 -8.55 7.14 -8.27
C PRO A 3 -8.85 6.21 -9.46
N ASP A 4 -9.49 5.07 -9.19
CA ASP A 4 -10.01 4.18 -10.24
C ASP A 4 -11.18 4.83 -10.97
N ALA A 5 -11.06 5.00 -12.29
CA ALA A 5 -12.08 5.62 -13.13
C ALA A 5 -13.33 4.73 -13.33
N ALA A 6 -13.23 3.42 -13.08
CA ALA A 6 -14.32 2.47 -13.30
C ALA A 6 -15.35 2.44 -12.14
N LYS A 7 -15.01 2.97 -10.96
CA LYS A 7 -15.93 3.10 -9.82
C LYS A 7 -15.81 4.50 -9.20
N PRO A 8 -16.66 5.47 -9.61
CA PRO A 8 -16.63 6.80 -9.03
C PRO A 8 -16.84 6.73 -7.51
N GLY A 9 -16.02 7.51 -6.78
CA GLY A 9 -16.12 7.68 -5.32
C GLY A 9 -14.99 7.10 -4.47
N PHE A 10 -13.76 6.92 -4.98
CA PHE A 10 -12.63 6.41 -4.18
C PHE A 10 -12.90 5.05 -3.49
N ARG A 11 -13.77 4.21 -4.07
CA ARG A 11 -13.97 2.85 -3.60
C ARG A 11 -12.74 1.97 -3.82
N ASN A 12 -12.01 2.23 -4.91
CA ASN A 12 -10.76 1.55 -5.25
C ASN A 12 -9.62 2.58 -5.31
N ILE A 13 -8.61 2.38 -4.48
CA ILE A 13 -7.41 3.22 -4.40
C ILE A 13 -6.25 2.42 -4.98
N ILE A 14 -5.62 2.91 -6.04
CA ILE A 14 -4.45 2.22 -6.62
C ILE A 14 -3.17 2.80 -6.01
N LEU A 15 -2.42 1.94 -5.32
CA LEU A 15 -1.13 2.22 -4.70
C LEU A 15 -0.01 1.57 -5.51
N GLU A 16 0.71 2.39 -6.27
CA GLU A 16 1.85 1.99 -7.08
C GLU A 16 3.10 2.75 -6.60
N PRO A 17 3.70 2.35 -5.47
CA PRO A 17 4.93 2.98 -5.02
C PRO A 17 6.07 2.66 -6.00
N ASN A 18 6.73 3.70 -6.50
CA ASN A 18 7.96 3.57 -7.27
C ASN A 18 9.16 3.81 -6.34
N PHE A 19 9.87 2.74 -6.00
CA PHE A 19 11.08 2.81 -5.18
C PHE A 19 12.27 3.13 -6.07
N VAL A 20 12.46 4.41 -6.38
CA VAL A 20 13.60 4.89 -7.16
C VAL A 20 14.86 4.98 -6.30
N GLU A 21 16.03 4.69 -6.90
CA GLU A 21 17.32 4.98 -6.27
C GLU A 21 17.51 6.50 -6.24
N GLY A 22 17.25 7.11 -5.09
CA GLY A 22 17.34 8.58 -4.90
C GLY A 22 16.26 9.16 -3.99
N LEU A 23 15.18 8.41 -3.70
CA LEU A 23 14.22 8.77 -2.64
C LEU A 23 14.39 7.86 -1.43
N ASP A 24 14.72 8.45 -0.30
CA ASP A 24 14.77 7.76 0.99
C ASP A 24 13.41 7.74 1.71
N HIS A 25 12.54 8.68 1.38
CA HIS A 25 11.19 8.75 1.92
C HIS A 25 10.23 9.34 0.90
N PHE A 26 8.98 8.91 0.98
CA PHE A 26 7.87 9.44 0.21
C PHE A 26 6.63 9.45 1.08
N GLU A 27 5.90 10.55 1.05
CA GLU A 27 4.59 10.65 1.68
C GLU A 27 3.59 11.23 0.70
N ALA A 28 2.47 10.54 0.56
CA ALA A 28 1.29 11.04 -0.12
C ALA A 28 0.09 10.87 0.81
N SER A 29 -0.57 11.97 1.11
CA SER A 29 -1.85 12.00 1.82
C SER A 29 -2.89 12.65 0.93
N PHE A 30 -4.07 12.05 0.89
CA PHE A 30 -5.21 12.57 0.16
C PHE A 30 -6.41 12.60 1.08
N ASN A 31 -6.87 13.79 1.43
CA ASN A 31 -8.05 13.97 2.26
C ASN A 31 -9.28 14.11 1.35
N GLY A 32 -10.05 13.03 1.24
CA GLY A 32 -11.28 13.00 0.46
C GLY A 32 -12.51 13.10 1.34
N ARG A 33 -13.68 13.24 0.70
CA ARG A 33 -15.00 13.18 1.34
C ARG A 33 -15.27 11.91 2.18
N TYR A 34 -14.55 10.82 1.92
CA TYR A 34 -14.69 9.55 2.65
C TYR A 34 -13.69 9.41 3.82
N GLY A 35 -12.74 10.33 3.95
CA GLY A 35 -11.70 10.32 4.97
C GLY A 35 -10.29 10.46 4.39
N LEU A 36 -9.30 10.31 5.27
CA LEU A 36 -7.89 10.42 4.94
C LEU A 36 -7.38 9.11 4.33
N ILE A 37 -6.82 9.21 3.13
CA ILE A 37 -6.03 8.16 2.52
C ILE A 37 -4.56 8.55 2.71
N ARG A 38 -3.79 7.73 3.42
CA ARG A 38 -2.34 7.96 3.61
C ARG A 38 -1.52 6.86 3.00
N SER A 39 -0.44 7.23 2.35
CA SER A 39 0.50 6.35 1.68
C SER A 39 1.90 6.90 1.88
N ALA A 40 2.63 6.38 2.87
CA ALA A 40 3.93 6.91 3.25
C ALA A 40 4.94 5.78 3.37
N TRP A 41 5.99 5.77 2.55
CA TRP A 41 7.06 4.80 2.68
C TRP A 41 8.39 5.47 3.01
N LYS A 42 9.20 4.76 3.78
CA LYS A 42 10.57 5.14 4.10
C LYS A 42 11.49 3.97 3.79
N LYS A 43 12.54 4.23 3.02
CA LYS A 43 13.61 3.28 2.77
C LYS A 43 14.56 3.30 3.97
N ASP A 44 14.76 2.15 4.59
CA ASP A 44 15.73 1.94 5.65
C ASP A 44 16.73 0.86 5.21
N ARG A 45 17.88 1.30 4.71
CA ARG A 45 18.99 0.46 4.23
C ARG A 45 18.55 -0.58 3.19
N SER A 46 18.14 -1.76 3.65
CA SER A 46 17.73 -2.92 2.84
C SER A 46 16.24 -3.25 2.92
N ARG A 47 15.44 -2.49 3.66
CA ARG A 47 13.98 -2.66 3.75
C ARG A 47 13.25 -1.35 3.49
N ILE A 48 11.98 -1.44 3.13
CA ILE A 48 11.10 -0.29 2.97
C ILE A 48 9.93 -0.45 3.93
N ASP A 49 9.80 0.50 4.85
CA ASP A 49 8.70 0.56 5.80
C ASP A 49 7.61 1.46 5.20
N TYR A 50 6.51 0.85 4.81
CA TYR A 50 5.39 1.47 4.12
C TYR A 50 4.14 1.50 5.00
N THR A 51 3.67 2.69 5.32
CA THR A 51 2.47 2.95 6.10
C THR A 51 1.32 3.30 5.17
N VAL A 52 0.22 2.57 5.29
CA VAL A 52 -0.98 2.75 4.48
C VAL A 52 -2.18 2.94 5.40
N GLU A 53 -2.95 3.99 5.16
CA GLU A 53 -4.19 4.30 5.87
C GLU A 53 -5.32 4.42 4.85
N ILE A 54 -6.31 3.55 5.00
CA ILE A 54 -7.46 3.45 4.09
C ILE A 54 -8.71 3.78 4.90
N PRO A 55 -9.53 4.76 4.48
CA PRO A 55 -10.72 5.15 5.20
C PRO A 55 -11.80 4.06 5.15
N ALA A 56 -12.77 4.14 6.07
CA ALA A 56 -13.93 3.26 6.08
C ALA A 56 -14.72 3.37 4.75
N ASN A 57 -15.20 2.24 4.23
CA ASN A 57 -15.88 2.11 2.92
C ASN A 57 -14.99 2.24 1.67
N SER A 58 -13.67 2.16 1.82
CA SER A 58 -12.70 2.13 0.71
C SER A 58 -11.82 0.90 0.78
N GLN A 59 -11.26 0.54 -0.38
CA GLN A 59 -10.27 -0.52 -0.54
C GLN A 59 -9.08 0.03 -1.30
N ALA A 60 -7.89 -0.52 -1.07
CA ALA A 60 -6.69 -0.20 -1.82
C ALA A 60 -6.09 -1.44 -2.48
N LEU A 61 -5.57 -1.27 -3.68
CA LEU A 61 -4.83 -2.27 -4.41
C LEU A 61 -3.37 -1.83 -4.48
N LEU A 62 -2.49 -2.56 -3.80
CA LEU A 62 -1.06 -2.33 -3.76
C LEU A 62 -0.35 -3.18 -4.80
N HIS A 63 0.29 -2.55 -5.78
CA HIS A 63 1.13 -3.24 -6.75
C HIS A 63 2.60 -3.15 -6.36
N LEU A 64 3.26 -4.29 -6.34
CA LEU A 64 4.68 -4.43 -6.05
C LEU A 64 5.37 -5.31 -7.08
N PRO A 65 6.69 -5.14 -7.30
CA PRO A 65 7.47 -6.09 -8.08
C PRO A 65 7.49 -7.46 -7.38
N ALA A 66 7.42 -8.54 -8.16
CA ALA A 66 7.35 -9.90 -7.64
C ALA A 66 8.64 -10.35 -6.94
N ASN A 67 9.76 -9.68 -7.18
CA ASN A 67 11.04 -9.93 -6.51
C ASN A 67 11.09 -9.42 -5.06
N ARG A 68 10.06 -8.71 -4.60
CA ARG A 68 9.97 -8.23 -3.23
C ARG A 68 9.16 -9.17 -2.35
N ILE A 69 9.57 -9.25 -1.09
CA ILE A 69 8.84 -9.92 -0.02
C ILE A 69 8.11 -8.84 0.77
N LEU A 70 6.79 -9.00 0.91
CA LEU A 70 5.94 -8.10 1.67
C LEU A 70 5.48 -8.77 2.96
N SER A 71 5.64 -8.08 4.08
CA SER A 71 5.05 -8.44 5.37
C SER A 71 4.10 -7.34 5.79
N ILE A 72 2.86 -7.67 6.17
CA ILE A 72 1.83 -6.72 6.59
C ILE A 72 1.44 -6.97 8.05
N GLY A 73 1.31 -5.89 8.81
CA GLY A 73 0.71 -5.85 10.14
C GLY A 73 -0.47 -4.86 10.16
N ARG A 74 -1.55 -5.23 10.83
CA ARG A 74 -2.73 -4.38 11.02
C ARG A 74 -2.75 -3.84 12.44
N ASP A 75 -3.12 -2.57 12.60
CA ASP A 75 -3.45 -1.96 13.90
C ASP A 75 -2.32 -1.97 14.96
N GLN A 76 -1.07 -1.73 14.54
CA GLN A 76 0.11 -1.65 15.44
C GLN A 76 0.43 -2.93 16.25
N MET A 77 -0.36 -4.00 16.14
CA MET A 77 -0.03 -5.30 16.71
C MET A 77 1.06 -5.98 15.88
N SER A 78 2.08 -6.53 16.56
CA SER A 78 3.24 -7.26 15.98
C SER A 78 2.89 -8.56 15.23
N ASN A 79 1.67 -8.73 14.74
CA ASN A 79 1.23 -9.87 13.95
C ASN A 79 1.58 -9.67 12.47
N TRP A 80 2.88 -9.57 12.19
CA TRP A 80 3.38 -9.51 10.82
C TRP A 80 3.06 -10.81 10.10
N GLN A 81 2.28 -10.71 9.03
CA GLN A 81 1.92 -11.84 8.19
C GLN A 81 2.34 -11.55 6.75
N THR A 82 2.71 -12.58 6.00
CA THR A 82 2.91 -12.47 4.56
C THR A 82 1.58 -12.81 3.90
N PRO A 83 0.81 -11.80 3.42
CA PRO A 83 -0.46 -12.07 2.78
C PRO A 83 -0.20 -12.76 1.43
N ALA A 84 -1.14 -13.60 1.00
CA ALA A 84 -1.12 -14.13 -0.35
C ALA A 84 -1.38 -12.97 -1.34
N PRO A 85 -0.65 -12.92 -2.48
CA PRO A 85 -0.95 -11.93 -3.52
C PRO A 85 -2.35 -12.19 -4.08
N PHE A 86 -3.14 -11.13 -4.19
CA PHE A 86 -4.45 -11.15 -4.82
C PHE A 86 -4.34 -11.50 -6.31
N GLN A 87 -3.34 -10.94 -7.01
CA GLN A 87 -3.00 -11.29 -8.38
C GLN A 87 -1.49 -11.23 -8.61
N GLN A 88 -0.96 -12.15 -9.42
CA GLN A 88 0.42 -12.12 -9.89
C GLN A 88 0.44 -12.21 -11.41
N LYS A 89 1.01 -11.20 -12.07
CA LYS A 89 1.08 -11.13 -13.54
C LYS A 89 2.41 -10.50 -13.94
N GLU A 90 3.11 -11.08 -14.91
CA GLU A 90 4.35 -10.52 -15.52
C GLU A 90 5.35 -9.93 -14.50
N GLY A 91 5.69 -10.69 -13.46
CA GLY A 91 6.69 -10.23 -12.48
C GLY A 91 6.22 -9.11 -11.55
N LYS A 92 4.90 -8.86 -11.45
CA LYS A 92 4.27 -7.98 -10.45
C LYS A 92 3.30 -8.76 -9.57
N LYS A 93 3.23 -8.41 -8.29
CA LYS A 93 2.28 -8.92 -7.29
C LYS A 93 1.35 -7.79 -6.86
N SER A 94 0.06 -8.07 -6.80
CA SER A 94 -0.98 -7.15 -6.37
C SER A 94 -1.58 -7.64 -5.07
N TYR A 95 -1.76 -6.75 -4.09
CA TYR A 95 -2.31 -7.05 -2.78
C TYR A 95 -3.51 -6.16 -2.52
N GLN A 96 -4.66 -6.76 -2.21
CA GLN A 96 -5.86 -6.02 -1.85
C GLN A 96 -5.88 -5.78 -0.34
N LEU A 97 -6.08 -4.52 0.03
CA LEU A 97 -6.16 -4.03 1.40
C LEU A 97 -7.55 -3.42 1.61
N GLU A 98 -8.22 -3.85 2.66
CA GLU A 98 -9.52 -3.29 3.06
C GLU A 98 -9.32 -2.00 3.87
N ALA A 99 -10.41 -1.39 4.36
CA ALA A 99 -10.33 -0.24 5.23
C ALA A 99 -9.55 -0.54 6.53
N GLY A 100 -8.64 0.35 6.91
CA GLY A 100 -7.82 0.22 8.10
C GLY A 100 -6.44 0.85 7.98
N LYS A 101 -5.69 0.71 9.07
CA LYS A 101 -4.29 1.13 9.17
C LYS A 101 -3.39 -0.09 9.06
N TYR A 102 -2.48 -0.03 8.10
CA TYR A 102 -1.55 -1.11 7.79
C TYR A 102 -0.12 -0.59 7.84
N LEU A 103 0.74 -1.40 8.45
CA LEU A 103 2.19 -1.27 8.37
C LEU A 103 2.68 -2.40 7.49
N ILE A 104 3.43 -2.04 6.47
CA ILE A 104 3.92 -2.96 5.45
C ILE A 104 5.43 -2.85 5.44
N SER A 105 6.15 -3.95 5.62
CA SER A 105 7.59 -4.00 5.47
C SER A 105 7.92 -4.76 4.20
N ILE A 106 8.70 -4.15 3.31
CA ILE A 106 9.08 -4.71 2.02
C ILE A 106 10.59 -4.95 2.03
N LYS A 107 11.00 -6.18 1.73
CA LYS A 107 12.40 -6.60 1.60
C LYS A 107 12.70 -7.05 0.17
#